data_AF-A0A2D6N448-F1
#
_entry.id   AF-A0A2D6N448-F1
#
_cell.length_a   1.000
_cell.length_b   1.000
_cell.length_c   1.000
_cell.angle_alpha   90.00
_cell.angle_beta   90.00
_cell.angle_gamma   90.00
#
_symmetry.space_group_name_H-M   'P 1'
#
loop_
_entity.id
_entity.type
_entity.pdbx_description
1 polymer ?
#
loop_
_entity_poly.entity_id
_entity_poly.type
_entity_poly.pdbx_seq_one_letter_code
_entity_poly.pdbx_strand_id
1 'polypeptide(L)'
;KVAGWSEAHYIDLMPHNPLGPVSTAANIHFGAAVPNYAWLEVRALEFTFSDDLFPAQPRLEGTGYAVPTEPGLGVEVNEALLGKPFRYWEAPHLHRRDGSYTNW
;
A
#
# COMPACT_ATOMS: atom_id res chain seq x y z
N LYS A 1 5.06 3.15 17.67
CA LYS A 1 5.64 4.49 17.87
C LYS A 1 4.69 5.56 17.35
N VAL A 2 4.53 5.78 16.03
CA VAL A 2 3.54 6.73 15.50
C VAL A 2 2.11 6.30 15.84
N ALA A 3 1.75 5.04 15.57
CA ALA A 3 0.42 4.49 15.86
C ALA A 3 -0.06 4.74 17.30
N GLY A 4 0.74 4.30 18.29
CA GLY A 4 0.41 4.49 19.70
C GLY A 4 0.45 5.96 20.17
N TRP A 5 1.24 6.82 19.53
CA TRP A 5 1.18 8.26 19.82
C TRP A 5 -0.11 8.87 19.30
N SER A 6 -0.50 8.53 18.07
CA SER A 6 -1.79 8.92 17.49
C SER A 6 -2.96 8.40 18.34
N GLU A 7 -2.91 7.14 18.78
CA GLU A 7 -3.91 6.52 19.65
C GLU A 7 -4.11 7.31 20.95
N ALA A 8 -3.03 7.71 21.62
CA ALA A 8 -3.07 8.52 22.85
C ALA A 8 -3.76 9.89 22.66
N HIS A 9 -3.90 10.33 21.42
CA HIS A 9 -4.56 11.57 21.03
C HIS A 9 -5.88 11.36 20.26
N TYR A 10 -6.45 10.16 20.28
CA TYR A 10 -7.69 9.81 19.57
C TYR A 10 -7.61 10.07 18.06
N ILE A 11 -6.43 9.88 17.49
CA ILE A 11 -6.19 10.03 16.05
C ILE A 11 -6.17 8.63 15.44
N ASP A 12 -7.12 8.40 14.54
CA ASP A 12 -7.18 7.19 13.74
C ASP A 12 -6.16 7.20 12.60
N LEU A 13 -5.73 6.01 12.21
CA LEU A 13 -4.81 5.78 11.11
C LEU A 13 -5.58 5.49 9.84
N MET A 14 -5.19 6.19 8.77
CA MET A 14 -5.63 5.91 7.42
C MET A 14 -4.43 5.90 6.46
N PRO A 15 -3.66 4.79 6.41
CA PRO A 15 -2.45 4.72 5.62
C PRO A 15 -2.69 4.85 4.12
N HIS A 16 -1.80 5.60 3.47
CA HIS A 16 -1.65 5.67 2.02
C HIS A 16 -1.00 4.37 1.50
N ASN A 17 -1.51 3.79 0.42
CA ASN A 17 -1.06 2.50 -0.09
C ASN A 17 -1.13 2.36 -1.63
N PRO A 18 -0.35 3.14 -2.39
CA PRO A 18 -0.32 3.06 -3.85
C PRO A 18 0.71 2.05 -4.39
N LEU A 19 1.52 1.43 -3.51
CA LEU A 19 2.80 0.81 -3.87
C LEU A 19 2.72 -0.67 -4.29
N GLY A 20 1.61 -1.35 -4.00
CA GLY A 20 1.34 -2.71 -4.47
C GLY A 20 1.26 -3.80 -3.40
N PRO A 21 1.30 -5.09 -3.78
CA PRO A 21 0.81 -6.19 -2.95
C PRO A 21 1.60 -6.38 -1.66
N VAL A 22 2.91 -6.15 -1.69
CA VAL A 22 3.76 -6.25 -0.49
C VAL A 22 3.39 -5.20 0.55
N SER A 23 3.18 -3.96 0.12
CA SER A 23 2.73 -2.86 0.98
C SER A 23 1.33 -3.12 1.53
N THR A 24 0.42 -3.63 0.70
CA THR A 24 -0.93 -4.03 1.14
C THR A 24 -0.87 -5.12 2.20
N ALA A 25 -0.09 -6.19 1.99
CA ALA A 25 0.06 -7.28 2.94
C ALA A 25 0.60 -6.80 4.30
N ALA A 26 1.62 -5.93 4.28
CA ALA A 26 2.15 -5.32 5.49
C ALA A 26 1.10 -4.46 6.23
N ASN A 27 0.32 -3.66 5.49
CA ASN A 27 -0.75 -2.85 6.09
C ASN A 27 -1.88 -3.70 6.69
N ILE A 28 -2.22 -4.84 6.10
CA ILE A 28 -3.23 -5.76 6.65
C ILE A 28 -2.79 -6.27 8.03
N HIS A 29 -1.57 -6.77 8.14
CA HIS A 29 -1.01 -7.21 9.44
C HIS A 29 -0.91 -6.06 10.43
N PHE A 30 -0.50 -4.87 9.97
CA PHE A 30 -0.41 -3.69 10.83
C PHE A 30 -1.79 -3.25 11.35
N GLY A 31 -2.82 -3.24 10.50
CA GLY A 31 -4.19 -2.92 10.89
C GLY A 31 -4.79 -3.92 11.86
N ALA A 32 -4.43 -5.21 11.73
CA ALA A 32 -4.82 -6.23 12.70
C ALA A 32 -4.12 -6.08 14.07
N ALA A 33 -2.97 -5.39 14.11
CA ALA A 33 -2.11 -5.29 15.28
C ALA A 33 -2.27 -3.98 16.08
N VAL A 34 -3.05 -3.01 15.60
CA VAL A 34 -3.24 -1.71 16.27
C VAL A 34 -4.72 -1.38 16.47
N PRO A 35 -5.09 -0.72 17.57
CA PRO A 35 -6.50 -0.48 17.90
C PRO A 35 -7.12 0.72 17.18
N ASN A 36 -6.31 1.64 16.65
CA ASN A 36 -6.74 2.89 16.02
C ASN A 36 -6.61 2.88 14.49
N TYR A 37 -6.83 1.73 13.84
CA TYR A 37 -6.81 1.62 12.39
C TYR A 37 -8.21 1.80 11.81
N ALA A 38 -8.45 2.88 11.06
CA ALA A 38 -9.78 3.17 10.52
C ALA A 38 -9.98 2.62 9.12
N TRP A 39 -9.11 2.97 8.18
CA TRP A 39 -9.25 2.59 6.77
C TRP A 39 -7.89 2.39 6.10
N LEU A 40 -7.86 1.58 5.05
CA LEU A 40 -6.71 1.43 4.16
C LEU A 40 -7.08 1.98 2.79
N GLU A 41 -6.24 2.82 2.20
CA GLU A 41 -6.40 3.16 0.79
C GLU A 41 -6.22 1.91 -0.08
N VAL A 42 -7.14 1.68 -1.01
CA VAL A 42 -7.14 0.54 -1.91
C VAL A 42 -7.40 0.98 -3.32
N ARG A 43 -6.50 0.59 -4.24
CA ARG A 43 -6.69 0.77 -5.69
C ARG A 43 -6.89 -0.55 -6.44
N ALA A 44 -7.22 -1.63 -5.75
CA ALA A 44 -7.34 -2.97 -6.34
C ALA A 44 -8.38 -3.07 -7.48
N LEU A 45 -9.36 -2.16 -7.54
CA LEU A 45 -10.35 -2.11 -8.63
C LEU A 45 -9.85 -1.35 -9.88
N GLU A 46 -8.82 -0.52 -9.73
CA GLU A 46 -8.28 0.32 -10.81
C GLU A 46 -6.91 -0.19 -11.29
N PHE A 47 -6.17 -0.82 -10.40
CA PHE A 47 -4.81 -1.29 -10.63
C PHE A 47 -4.59 -2.63 -9.93
N THR A 48 -4.43 -3.67 -10.73
CA THR A 48 -4.06 -5.00 -10.26
C THR A 48 -2.65 -5.34 -10.72
N PHE A 49 -1.86 -5.92 -9.80
CA PHE A 49 -0.59 -6.50 -10.17
C PHE A 49 -0.82 -7.90 -10.72
N SER A 50 0.00 -8.28 -11.70
CA SER A 50 -0.07 -9.59 -12.34
C SER A 50 0.07 -10.71 -11.31
N ASP A 51 -0.83 -11.70 -11.41
CA ASP A 51 -0.79 -12.91 -10.61
C ASP A 51 0.42 -13.79 -10.94
N ASP A 52 1.02 -13.65 -12.13
CA ASP A 52 2.27 -14.35 -12.45
C ASP A 52 3.44 -13.77 -11.66
N LEU A 53 3.44 -12.44 -11.46
CA LEU A 53 4.47 -11.72 -10.71
C LEU A 53 4.25 -11.83 -9.19
N PHE A 54 2.99 -11.86 -8.76
CA PHE A 54 2.60 -12.01 -7.36
C PHE A 54 1.60 -13.17 -7.20
N PRO A 55 2.09 -14.43 -7.19
CA PRO A 55 1.22 -15.61 -7.17
C PRO A 55 0.44 -15.77 -5.87
N ALA A 56 1.03 -15.34 -4.75
CA ALA A 56 0.32 -15.14 -3.50
C ALA A 56 0.26 -13.64 -3.22
N GLN A 57 -0.95 -13.06 -3.23
CA GLN A 57 -1.18 -11.66 -2.87
C GLN A 57 -2.55 -11.48 -2.22
N PRO A 58 -2.72 -10.46 -1.34
CA PRO A 58 -4.01 -10.16 -0.73
C PRO A 58 -5.10 -9.90 -1.77
N ARG A 59 -6.28 -10.47 -1.56
CA ARG A 59 -7.47 -10.24 -2.39
C ARG A 59 -8.52 -9.49 -1.58
N LEU A 60 -9.12 -8.49 -2.22
CA LEU A 60 -10.21 -7.74 -1.61
C LEU A 60 -11.45 -8.63 -1.58
N GLU A 61 -12.00 -8.84 -0.38
CA GLU A 61 -13.21 -9.62 -0.13
C GLU A 61 -14.32 -8.67 0.34
N GLY A 62 -15.23 -8.34 -0.58
CA GLY A 62 -16.22 -7.29 -0.33
C GLY A 62 -15.55 -5.94 -0.12
N THR A 63 -15.58 -5.44 1.12
CA THR A 63 -15.00 -4.14 1.50
C THR A 63 -13.74 -4.27 2.37
N GLY A 64 -13.20 -5.48 2.55
CA GLY A 64 -12.08 -5.73 3.45
C GLY A 64 -11.10 -6.76 2.92
N TYR A 65 -9.99 -6.92 3.64
CA TYR A 65 -9.02 -7.99 3.38
C TYR A 65 -9.02 -8.95 4.55
N ALA A 66 -8.94 -10.25 4.26
CA ALA A 66 -8.62 -11.24 5.27
C ALA A 66 -7.17 -11.07 5.74
N VAL A 67 -6.92 -11.28 7.03
CA VAL A 67 -5.57 -11.28 7.59
C VAL A 67 -4.92 -12.64 7.28
N PRO A 68 -3.79 -12.68 6.55
CA PRO A 68 -3.09 -13.94 6.30
C PRO A 68 -2.63 -14.62 7.59
N THR A 69 -2.77 -15.94 7.68
CA THR A 69 -2.43 -16.73 8.87
C THR A 69 -1.12 -17.49 8.77
N GLU A 70 -0.58 -17.62 7.56
CA GLU A 70 0.70 -18.28 7.31
C GLU A 70 1.89 -17.43 7.80
N PRO A 71 3.05 -18.04 8.10
CA PRO A 71 4.24 -17.30 8.51
C PRO A 71 4.66 -16.21 7.50
N GLY A 72 5.03 -15.05 8.02
CA GLY A 72 5.43 -13.89 7.22
C GLY A 72 4.25 -13.00 6.84
N LEU A 73 4.37 -12.29 5.71
CA LEU A 73 3.35 -11.32 5.30
C LEU A 73 2.19 -11.94 4.51
N GLY A 74 2.32 -13.18 4.01
CA GLY A 74 1.32 -13.78 3.10
C GLY A 74 1.33 -13.19 1.69
N VAL A 75 2.52 -12.81 1.19
CA VAL A 75 2.74 -12.32 -0.17
C VAL A 75 4.00 -12.97 -0.74
N GLU A 76 3.96 -13.33 -2.02
CA GLU A 76 5.08 -13.92 -2.75
C GLU A 76 5.40 -13.11 -4.01
N VAL A 77 6.69 -13.01 -4.35
CA VAL A 77 7.18 -12.35 -5.57
C VAL A 77 7.84 -13.40 -6.44
N ASN A 78 7.42 -13.53 -7.69
CA ASN A 78 8.09 -14.36 -8.66
C ASN A 78 9.29 -13.61 -9.25
N GLU A 79 10.45 -13.78 -8.62
CA GLU A 79 11.67 -13.07 -9.01
C GLU A 79 12.14 -13.38 -10.44
N ALA A 80 11.78 -14.53 -11.00
CA ALA A 80 12.11 -14.89 -12.38
C ALA A 80 11.50 -13.93 -13.42
N LEU A 81 10.44 -13.20 -13.06
CA LEU A 81 9.77 -12.22 -13.92
C LEU A 81 10.29 -10.78 -13.73
N LEU A 82 11.26 -10.55 -12.85
CA LEU A 82 11.84 -9.23 -12.57
C LEU A 82 12.86 -8.76 -13.62
N GLY A 83 13.12 -9.55 -14.66
CA GLY A 83 14.10 -9.24 -15.70
C GLY A 83 13.77 -8.04 -16.61
N LYS A 84 12.68 -7.32 -16.36
CA LYS A 84 12.32 -6.13 -17.14
C LYS A 84 13.23 -4.95 -16.74
N PRO A 85 13.76 -4.18 -17.70
CA PRO A 85 14.58 -3.01 -17.36
C PRO A 85 13.76 -1.98 -16.60
N PHE A 86 14.41 -1.30 -15.66
CA PHE A 86 13.83 -0.15 -14.96
C PHE A 86 13.34 0.89 -15.97
N ARG A 87 12.09 1.32 -15.81
CA ARG A 87 11.51 2.43 -16.56
C ARG A 87 11.43 3.62 -15.62
N TYR A 88 12.27 4.60 -15.88
CA TYR A 88 12.27 5.83 -15.10
C TYR A 88 10.92 6.54 -15.23
N TRP A 89 10.42 6.99 -14.08
CA TRP A 89 9.26 7.85 -13.97
C TRP A 89 9.48 8.81 -12.81
N GLU A 90 9.01 10.04 -12.96
CA GLU A 90 8.99 11.06 -11.91
C GLU A 90 7.61 11.70 -11.82
N ALA A 91 7.27 12.18 -10.63
CA ALA A 91 6.04 12.92 -10.41
C ALA A 91 6.08 14.28 -11.14
N PRO A 92 4.93 14.82 -11.58
CA PRO A 92 4.86 16.14 -12.20
C PRO A 92 5.44 17.27 -11.33
N HIS A 93 6.23 18.16 -11.94
CA HIS A 93 6.67 19.41 -11.32
C HIS A 93 5.69 20.55 -11.64
N LEU A 94 4.82 20.86 -10.69
CA LEU A 94 3.79 21.89 -10.88
C LEU A 94 4.37 23.31 -10.73
N HIS A 95 3.85 24.23 -11.52
CA HIS A 95 4.23 25.64 -11.51
C HIS A 95 3.01 26.53 -11.35
N ARG A 96 3.15 27.64 -10.61
CA ARG A 96 2.13 28.70 -10.55
C ARG A 96 2.16 29.55 -11.82
N ARG A 97 1.18 30.45 -11.95
CA ARG A 97 1.06 31.37 -13.11
C ARG A 97 2.27 32.29 -13.29
N ASP A 98 3.01 32.59 -12.23
CA ASP A 98 4.23 33.41 -12.25
C ASP A 98 5.50 32.62 -12.57
N GLY A 99 5.38 31.31 -12.84
CA GLY A 99 6.52 30.42 -13.12
C GLY A 99 7.23 29.90 -11.88
N SER A 100 6.79 30.21 -10.66
CA SER A 100 7.35 29.63 -9.43
C SER A 100 6.93 28.16 -9.26
N TYR A 101 7.84 27.34 -8.70
CA TYR A 101 7.51 25.97 -8.29
C TYR A 101 6.40 25.94 -7.23
N THR A 102 5.53 24.94 -7.30
CA THR A 102 4.55 24.63 -6.26
C THR A 102 4.55 23.14 -5.94
N ASN A 103 3.95 22.80 -4.80
CA ASN A 103 3.76 21.41 -4.39
C ASN A 103 2.92 20.69 -5.45
N TRP A 104 3.37 19.50 -5.82
CA TRP A 104 2.59 18.52 -6.56
C TRP A 104 1.38 18.07 -5.75
#